data_AF-Q5RF45-F1
#
_entry.id   AF-Q5RF45-F1
#
_cell.length_a   1.000
_cell.length_b   1.000
_cell.length_c   1.000
_cell.angle_alpha   90.00
_cell.angle_beta   90.00
_cell.angle_gamma   90.00
#
_symmetry.space_group_name_H-M   'P 1'
#
loop_
_entity.id
_entity.type
_entity.pdbx_description
1 polymer ?
#
loop_
_entity_poly.entity_id
_entity_poly.type
_entity_poly.pdbx_seq_one_letter_code
_entity_poly.pdbx_strand_id
1 'polypeptide(L)'
;MHVVVIGAGVIGLSTALCIHERYHSVLQPLDIKVYADRFTPLTTTDVAAGFWQPYLSDPSNPQEADWSQQTFDYLLSHVHSPNAEELGLFLISGYNLFHEAIPLWLVPHKPNSGGKELSTVAD
;
A
#
# COMPACT_ATOMS: atom_id res chain seq x y z
N MET A 1 -21.29 13.60 13.58
CA MET A 1 -20.87 12.21 13.87
C MET A 1 -19.52 12.27 14.56
N HIS A 2 -19.36 11.50 15.64
CA HIS A 2 -18.07 11.35 16.33
C HIS A 2 -17.50 9.98 15.97
N VAL A 3 -16.32 9.96 15.36
CA VAL A 3 -15.62 8.75 14.94
C VAL A 3 -14.37 8.63 15.78
N VAL A 4 -14.20 7.48 16.44
CA VAL A 4 -12.95 7.15 17.13
C VAL A 4 -12.28 6.03 16.36
N VAL A 5 -11.09 6.29 15.85
CA VAL A 5 -10.20 5.31 15.22
C VAL A 5 -9.23 4.80 16.28
N ILE A 6 -9.15 3.49 16.45
CA ILE A 6 -8.26 2.86 17.44
C ILE A 6 -7.01 2.33 16.72
N GLY A 7 -5.85 2.87 17.07
CA GLY A 7 -4.55 2.52 16.49
C GLY A 7 -3.97 3.62 15.61
N ALA A 8 -2.67 3.90 15.79
CA ALA A 8 -1.92 4.94 15.09
C ALA A 8 -0.80 4.38 14.17
N GLY A 9 -0.94 3.14 13.71
CA GLY A 9 -0.12 2.58 12.63
C GLY A 9 -0.68 2.92 11.25
N VAL A 10 -0.07 2.38 10.17
CA VAL A 10 -0.44 2.70 8.78
C VAL A 10 -1.93 2.52 8.50
N ILE A 11 -2.55 1.44 8.99
CA ILE A 11 -3.96 1.15 8.75
C ILE A 11 -4.85 2.18 9.46
N GLY A 12 -4.57 2.49 10.72
CA GLY A 12 -5.37 3.44 11.49
C GLY A 12 -5.30 4.85 10.93
N LEU A 13 -4.09 5.36 10.66
CA LEU A 13 -3.88 6.71 10.16
C LEU A 13 -4.41 6.90 8.73
N SER A 14 -4.16 5.94 7.82
CA SER A 14 -4.70 6.00 6.45
C SER A 14 -6.24 5.94 6.44
N THR A 15 -6.84 5.11 7.31
CA THR A 15 -8.30 5.04 7.46
C THR A 15 -8.88 6.35 7.98
N ALA A 16 -8.27 6.93 9.03
CA ALA A 16 -8.71 8.21 9.58
C ALA A 16 -8.66 9.34 8.54
N LEU A 17 -7.57 9.40 7.77
CA LEU A 17 -7.41 10.36 6.68
C LEU A 17 -8.46 10.17 5.58
N CYS A 18 -8.63 8.93 5.10
CA CYS A 18 -9.59 8.60 4.03
C CYS A 18 -11.03 8.95 4.43
N ILE A 19 -11.44 8.66 5.67
CA ILE A 19 -12.76 9.05 6.19
C ILE A 19 -12.88 10.58 6.23
N HIS A 20 -11.87 11.28 6.74
CA HIS A 20 -11.88 12.74 6.84
C HIS A 20 -12.03 13.37 5.46
N GLU A 21 -11.14 13.05 4.51
CA GLU A 21 -11.15 13.59 3.15
C GLU A 21 -12.47 13.33 2.43
N ARG A 22 -13.04 12.14 2.60
CA ARG A 22 -14.25 11.75 1.88
C ARG A 22 -15.51 12.42 2.39
N TYR A 23 -15.59 12.69 3.70
CA TYR A 23 -16.85 13.03 4.36
C TYR A 23 -16.87 14.40 5.06
N HIS A 24 -15.74 15.06 5.30
CA HIS A 24 -15.74 16.33 6.04
C HIS A 24 -16.59 17.41 5.36
N SER A 25 -16.70 17.41 4.03
CA SER A 25 -17.44 18.44 3.29
C SER A 25 -18.95 18.21 3.29
N VAL A 26 -19.40 16.97 3.49
CA VAL A 26 -20.82 16.57 3.37
C VAL A 26 -21.48 16.26 4.71
N LEU A 27 -20.70 15.93 5.75
CA LEU A 27 -21.20 15.65 7.09
C LEU A 27 -20.65 16.69 8.07
N GLN A 28 -21.53 17.54 8.59
CA GLN A 28 -21.17 18.57 9.58
C GLN A 28 -22.11 18.52 10.80
N PRO A 29 -21.59 18.40 12.03
CA PRO A 29 -20.16 18.27 12.37
C PRO A 29 -19.63 16.84 12.17
N LEU A 30 -18.42 16.70 11.62
CA LEU A 30 -17.64 15.46 11.63
C LEU A 30 -16.42 15.64 12.53
N ASP A 31 -16.38 14.89 13.64
CA ASP A 31 -15.30 14.91 14.63
C ASP A 31 -14.61 13.54 14.60
N ILE A 32 -13.32 13.50 14.25
CA ILE A 32 -12.53 12.27 14.14
C ILE A 32 -11.39 12.35 15.15
N LYS A 33 -11.26 11.30 15.97
CA LYS A 33 -10.19 11.18 16.98
C LYS A 33 -9.47 9.86 16.80
N VAL A 34 -8.14 9.88 16.91
CA VAL A 34 -7.31 8.67 16.89
C VAL A 34 -6.84 8.38 18.31
N TYR A 35 -7.21 7.23 18.86
CA TYR A 35 -6.74 6.76 20.16
C TYR A 35 -5.77 5.59 19.95
N ALA A 36 -4.59 5.66 20.54
CA ALA A 36 -3.60 4.60 20.49
C ALA A 36 -2.77 4.59 21.76
N ASP A 37 -2.27 3.42 22.14
CA ASP A 37 -1.32 3.23 23.23
C ASP A 37 0.14 3.36 22.78
N ARG A 38 0.39 3.31 21.45
CA ARG A 38 1.68 3.51 20.80
C ARG A 38 1.50 4.37 19.54
N PHE A 39 2.50 5.21 19.29
CA PHE A 39 2.63 6.07 18.11
C PHE A 39 4.04 5.87 17.54
N THR A 40 4.31 6.37 16.32
CA THR A 40 5.66 6.41 15.74
C THR A 40 6.67 6.96 16.74
N PRO A 41 7.83 6.31 16.95
CA PRO A 41 8.39 5.19 16.18
C PRO A 41 8.15 3.79 16.79
N LEU A 42 7.05 3.60 17.53
CA LEU A 42 6.80 2.39 18.36
C LEU A 42 5.63 1.52 17.88
N THR A 43 5.26 1.61 16.61
CA THR A 43 4.23 0.77 15.98
C THR A 43 4.88 -0.35 15.17
N THR A 44 4.13 -1.41 14.86
CA THR A 44 4.59 -2.45 13.92
C THR A 44 4.92 -1.87 12.53
N THR A 45 4.24 -0.80 12.12
CA THR A 45 4.51 -0.10 10.86
C THR A 45 5.92 0.47 10.83
N ASP A 46 6.43 1.01 11.95
CA ASP A 46 7.76 1.62 12.02
C ASP A 46 8.90 0.60 11.87
N VAL A 47 8.60 -0.70 12.02
CA VAL A 47 9.55 -1.83 11.89
C VAL A 47 9.37 -2.58 10.57
N ALA A 48 8.40 -2.19 9.73
CA ALA A 48 8.16 -2.83 8.44
C ALA A 48 9.34 -2.58 7.48
N ALA A 49 9.61 -3.55 6.60
CA ALA A 49 10.69 -3.44 5.62
C ALA A 49 10.48 -2.33 4.58
N GLY A 50 9.25 -1.86 4.39
CA GLY A 50 8.90 -0.75 3.49
C GLY A 50 8.66 -1.13 2.03
N PHE A 51 8.84 -2.39 1.64
CA PHE A 51 8.56 -2.84 0.27
C PHE A 51 7.06 -3.07 0.04
N TRP A 52 6.57 -2.59 -1.11
CA TRP A 52 5.29 -3.01 -1.63
C TRP A 52 5.48 -4.30 -2.46
N GLN A 53 5.04 -5.43 -1.90
CA GLN A 53 5.07 -6.73 -2.57
C GLN A 53 4.00 -7.65 -1.95
N PRO A 54 2.89 -7.93 -2.65
CA PRO A 54 1.92 -8.94 -2.22
C PRO A 54 2.55 -10.34 -2.13
N TYR A 55 1.90 -11.24 -1.39
CA TYR A 55 2.31 -12.64 -1.34
C TYR A 55 2.20 -13.31 -2.71
N LEU A 56 3.05 -14.32 -2.94
CA LEU A 56 3.05 -15.10 -4.20
C LEU A 56 1.85 -16.06 -4.28
N SER A 57 1.28 -16.43 -3.14
CA SER A 57 0.06 -17.24 -3.09
C SER A 57 -1.17 -16.36 -3.27
N ASP A 58 -2.17 -16.87 -3.99
CA ASP A 58 -3.46 -16.20 -4.11
C ASP A 58 -4.05 -15.92 -2.72
N PRO A 59 -4.63 -14.73 -2.51
CA PRO A 59 -5.26 -14.41 -1.24
C PRO A 59 -6.51 -15.27 -1.04
N SER A 60 -6.77 -15.66 0.21
CA SER A 60 -8.00 -16.38 0.55
C SER A 60 -9.26 -15.56 0.25
N ASN A 61 -9.14 -14.23 0.30
CA ASN A 61 -10.19 -13.31 -0.12
C ASN A 61 -9.75 -12.58 -1.39
N PRO A 62 -10.44 -12.75 -2.53
CA PRO A 62 -10.05 -12.13 -3.79
C PRO A 62 -10.05 -10.59 -3.74
N GLN A 63 -10.79 -9.96 -2.82
CA GLN A 63 -10.78 -8.51 -2.64
C GLN A 63 -9.40 -7.96 -2.21
N GLU A 64 -8.56 -8.79 -1.59
CA GLU A 64 -7.20 -8.39 -1.20
C GLU A 64 -6.34 -8.05 -2.43
N ALA A 65 -6.57 -8.71 -3.57
CA ALA A 65 -5.91 -8.37 -4.82
C ALA A 65 -6.32 -6.98 -5.31
N ASP A 66 -7.61 -6.65 -5.23
CA ASP A 66 -8.14 -5.34 -5.61
C ASP A 66 -7.62 -4.23 -4.68
N TRP A 67 -7.57 -4.47 -3.37
CA TRP A 67 -7.02 -3.51 -2.41
C TRP A 67 -5.52 -3.30 -2.60
N SER A 68 -4.79 -4.38 -2.88
CA SER A 68 -3.36 -4.32 -3.20
C SER A 68 -3.14 -3.45 -4.42
N GLN A 69 -3.89 -3.69 -5.50
CA GLN A 69 -3.75 -2.94 -6.74
C GLN A 69 -4.08 -1.45 -6.55
N GLN A 70 -5.20 -1.14 -5.89
CA GLN A 70 -5.58 0.24 -5.59
C GLN A 70 -4.51 0.97 -4.76
N THR A 71 -3.88 0.27 -3.82
CA THR A 71 -2.78 0.82 -3.01
C THR A 71 -1.57 1.12 -3.87
N PHE A 72 -1.17 0.20 -4.76
CA PHE A 72 -0.04 0.43 -5.66
C PHE A 72 -0.28 1.62 -6.59
N ASP A 73 -1.46 1.68 -7.21
CA ASP A 73 -1.80 2.78 -8.12
C ASP A 73 -1.84 4.12 -7.40
N TYR A 74 -2.38 4.15 -6.18
CA TYR A 74 -2.36 5.34 -5.33
C TYR A 74 -0.93 5.79 -5.06
N LEU A 75 -0.06 4.91 -4.55
CA LEU A 75 1.34 5.24 -4.26
C LEU A 75 2.06 5.69 -5.54
N LEU A 76 1.95 4.94 -6.62
CA LEU A 76 2.57 5.26 -7.90
C LEU A 76 2.16 6.64 -8.42
N SER A 77 0.90 7.06 -8.23
CA SER A 77 0.45 8.39 -8.63
C SER A 77 1.12 9.54 -7.85
N HIS A 78 1.67 9.27 -6.66
CA HIS A 78 2.31 10.26 -5.79
C HIS A 78 3.85 10.23 -5.82
N VAL A 79 4.47 9.19 -6.38
CA VAL A 79 5.94 8.99 -6.33
C VAL A 79 6.74 10.09 -7.05
N HIS A 80 6.11 10.81 -7.98
CA HIS A 80 6.71 11.93 -8.70
C HIS A 80 6.28 13.30 -8.16
N SER A 81 5.52 13.33 -7.05
CA SER A 81 5.16 14.59 -6.41
C SER A 81 6.36 15.22 -5.70
N PRO A 82 6.40 16.55 -5.54
CA PRO A 82 7.47 17.23 -4.79
C PRO A 82 7.61 16.73 -3.34
N ASN A 83 6.55 16.17 -2.76
CA ASN A 83 6.50 15.70 -1.38
C ASN A 83 6.79 14.19 -1.26
N ALA A 84 7.14 13.49 -2.34
CA ALA A 84 7.33 12.04 -2.32
C ALA A 84 8.39 11.60 -1.29
N GLU A 85 9.48 12.36 -1.15
CA GLU A 85 10.54 12.10 -0.17
C GLU A 85 10.01 12.24 1.27
N GLU A 86 9.23 13.28 1.57
CA GLU A 86 8.62 13.49 2.88
C GLU A 86 7.59 12.39 3.23
N LEU A 87 6.91 11.84 2.22
CA LEU A 87 6.02 10.69 2.35
C LEU A 87 6.76 9.35 2.52
N GLY A 88 8.09 9.34 2.41
CA GLY A 88 8.91 8.13 2.46
C GLY A 88 8.74 7.23 1.22
N LEU A 89 8.35 7.80 0.08
CA LEU A 89 7.96 7.07 -1.11
C LEU A 89 8.97 7.25 -2.25
N PHE A 90 9.48 6.13 -2.77
CA PHE A 90 10.39 6.09 -3.91
C PHE A 90 10.30 4.75 -4.65
N LEU A 91 10.70 4.71 -5.92
CA LEU A 91 10.80 3.48 -6.69
C LEU A 91 12.13 2.78 -6.42
N ILE A 92 12.07 1.45 -6.24
CA ILE A 92 13.23 0.60 -6.07
C ILE A 92 13.08 -0.67 -6.91
N SER A 93 14.10 -0.97 -7.72
CA SER A 93 14.18 -2.21 -8.50
C SER A 93 14.78 -3.33 -7.66
N GLY A 94 14.38 -4.59 -7.91
CA GLY A 94 14.88 -5.74 -7.17
C GLY A 94 14.62 -7.07 -7.87
N TYR A 95 15.08 -8.16 -7.25
CA TYR A 95 14.99 -9.52 -7.78
C TYR A 95 14.35 -10.45 -6.74
N ASN A 96 13.47 -11.35 -7.20
CA ASN A 96 13.02 -12.50 -6.43
C ASN A 96 13.75 -13.74 -6.96
N LEU A 97 14.54 -14.40 -6.10
CA LEU A 97 15.36 -15.56 -6.46
C LEU A 97 14.74 -16.84 -5.91
N PHE A 98 14.68 -17.88 -6.74
CA PHE A 98 14.11 -19.19 -6.40
C PHE A 98 15.13 -20.29 -6.68
N HIS A 99 15.17 -21.32 -5.83
CA HIS A 99 16.05 -22.47 -6.03
C HIS A 99 15.56 -23.39 -7.17
N GLU A 100 14.26 -23.36 -7.45
CA GLU A 100 13.59 -24.14 -8.49
C GLU A 100 12.82 -23.21 -9.42
N ALA A 101 12.56 -23.68 -10.65
CA ALA A 101 11.75 -22.93 -11.60
C ALA A 101 10.32 -22.79 -11.07
N ILE A 102 9.89 -21.56 -10.83
CA ILE A 102 8.48 -21.26 -10.51
C ILE A 102 7.66 -21.09 -11.79
N PRO A 103 6.43 -21.62 -11.85
CA PRO A 103 5.53 -21.34 -12.95
C PRO A 103 5.33 -19.83 -13.14
N LEU A 104 5.35 -19.36 -14.40
CA LEU A 104 5.29 -17.94 -14.72
C LEU A 104 4.02 -17.25 -14.18
N TRP A 105 2.92 -18.00 -14.03
CA TRP A 105 1.66 -17.50 -13.47
C TRP A 105 1.68 -17.27 -11.96
N LEU A 106 2.69 -17.76 -11.24
CA LEU A 106 2.94 -17.41 -9.82
C LEU A 106 3.79 -16.14 -9.68
N VAL A 107 4.35 -15.63 -10.77
CA VAL A 107 5.00 -14.31 -10.75
C VAL A 107 3.87 -13.28 -10.75
N PRO A 108 3.82 -12.35 -9.77
CA PRO A 108 2.82 -11.28 -9.76
C PRO A 108 2.95 -10.45 -11.04
N HIS A 109 2.12 -10.73 -12.04
CA HIS A 109 2.07 -9.92 -13.25
C HIS A 109 1.39 -8.59 -12.90
N LYS A 110 2.01 -7.48 -13.34
CA LYS A 110 1.33 -6.17 -13.38
C LYS A 110 -0.06 -6.36 -14.02
N PRO A 111 -1.14 -5.82 -13.43
CA PRO A 111 -2.39 -5.72 -14.18
C PRO A 111 -2.18 -4.74 -15.32
N ASN A 112 -2.11 -5.31 -16.52
CA ASN A 112 -2.48 -4.72 -17.80
C ASN A 112 -2.17 -3.22 -18.00
N SER A 113 -0.92 -2.82 -17.83
CA SER A 113 -0.40 -1.64 -18.53
C SER A 113 -0.07 -2.06 -19.95
N GLY A 114 -0.98 -1.81 -20.90
CA GLY A 114 -0.76 -2.10 -22.32
C GLY A 114 0.58 -1.54 -22.79
N GLY A 115 1.53 -2.43 -23.09
CA GLY A 115 2.87 -2.03 -23.53
C GLY A 115 3.93 -3.08 -23.25
N LYS A 116 4.15 -3.95 -24.26
CA LYS A 116 5.33 -4.80 -24.54
C LYS A 116 5.89 -5.64 -23.38
N GLU A 117 5.81 -6.96 -23.58
CA GLU A 117 6.67 -7.98 -22.94
C GLU A 117 8.10 -7.45 -22.76
N LEU A 118 8.47 -7.21 -21.50
CA LEU A 118 9.88 -7.19 -21.12
C LEU A 118 10.31 -8.65 -21.04
N SER A 119 10.80 -9.11 -22.18
CA SER A 119 11.62 -10.30 -22.31
C SER A 119 12.59 -10.42 -21.15
N THR A 120 12.61 -11.60 -20.55
CA THR A 120 13.71 -12.15 -19.77
C THR A 120 15.04 -11.81 -20.45
N VAL A 121 15.80 -10.86 -19.90
CA VAL A 121 17.23 -10.75 -20.18
C VAL A 121 17.90 -11.34 -18.96
N ALA A 122 18.22 -12.63 -19.08
CA ALA A 122 19.32 -13.20 -18.35
C ALA A 122 20.60 -12.74 -19.07
N ASP A 123 21.49 -12.09 -18.35
CA ASP A 123 22.92 -12.13 -18.62
C ASP A 123 23.52 -13.32 -17.85
#